data_AF-A0ABD3VKJ3-F1
#
_entry.id   AF-A0ABD3VKJ3-F1
#
_cell.length_a   1.000
_cell.length_b   1.000
_cell.length_c   1.000
_cell.angle_alpha   90.00
_cell.angle_beta   90.00
_cell.angle_gamma   90.00
#
_symmetry.space_group_name_H-M   'P 1'
#
loop_
_entity.id
_entity.type
_entity.pdbx_description
1 polymer ?
#
loop_
_entity_poly.entity_id
_entity_poly.type
_entity_poly.pdbx_seq_one_letter_code
_entity_poly.pdbx_strand_id
1 'polypeptide(L)'
;MAHTNNSYDNHEGSDMHPDYNISWINYSDKSELNGSHNNHHLHPNSSYNNSDSLDDYYRYKLHHFEGKIYVYVWTLLVILTSFGNLLIVAVFVRKRMRTTTNLVLLFIAISDTLTGFVTLPTFIHVFTSGNLEMVNLNEGWCEAFMISKFYISKVFHTVSVWLTLFLGFQRFICVLFPFKKQSWFTTRRTLIAVAIITVCAFVIHSYHLSERKADKKGYCQWTIEDPCVETCIFLWMTLLLVHILPSLLLLLLTILMIQTLFHPNIRKDSFSAEQNRERAQQNMKASIIVVCIAIILLIPEIPYGIFILVTVIKTQSGNDILPLETNRLFHIIHEICLMISFHANFWVYIIMNRPFRDQLKFMFRNSINKLLQKRVFVSINTVSREMNTSRYHSTKETGVNEQSNFL
;
A
#
# COMPACT_ATOMS: atom_id res chain seq x y z
N MET A 1 22.53 82.74 -2.13
CA MET A 1 22.70 82.91 -0.67
C MET A 1 21.68 82.02 0.03
N ALA A 2 22.17 81.14 0.90
CA ALA A 2 21.51 80.47 2.05
C ALA A 2 20.08 79.90 1.86
N HIS A 3 19.90 78.57 1.86
CA HIS A 3 19.64 77.71 3.05
C HIS A 3 18.34 78.04 3.81
N THR A 4 17.31 77.16 3.73
CA THR A 4 16.97 76.16 4.77
C THR A 4 15.62 75.44 4.51
N ASN A 5 15.70 74.09 4.60
CA ASN A 5 14.78 73.08 5.14
C ASN A 5 13.28 73.06 4.79
N ASN A 6 12.87 71.99 4.10
CA ASN A 6 11.98 71.01 4.71
C ASN A 6 12.19 69.61 4.09
N SER A 7 12.52 68.67 4.96
CA SER A 7 12.71 67.25 4.74
C SER A 7 11.36 66.54 4.59
N TYR A 8 11.17 65.85 3.47
CA TYR A 8 10.24 64.72 3.36
C TYR A 8 11.08 63.48 3.11
N ASP A 9 11.20 62.64 4.14
CA ASP A 9 11.79 61.31 4.07
C ASP A 9 10.89 60.39 3.23
N ASN A 10 11.40 59.93 2.10
CA ASN A 10 10.88 58.76 1.41
C ASN A 10 11.45 57.52 2.12
N HIS A 11 10.68 56.94 3.03
CA HIS A 11 10.85 55.55 3.41
C HIS A 11 10.28 54.68 2.28
N GLU A 12 11.13 54.27 1.35
CA GLU A 12 10.90 53.02 0.61
C GLU A 12 11.09 51.87 1.60
N GLY A 13 9.97 51.38 2.12
CA GLY A 13 9.92 50.13 2.86
C GLY A 13 10.33 49.00 1.94
N SER A 14 11.52 48.45 2.17
CA SER A 14 11.89 47.13 1.70
C SER A 14 10.95 46.11 2.35
N ASP A 15 9.89 45.74 1.64
CA ASP A 15 9.01 44.63 2.02
C ASP A 15 9.85 43.34 2.07
N MET A 16 10.22 42.97 3.29
CA MET A 16 10.91 41.76 3.64
C MET A 16 9.92 40.59 3.51
N HIS A 17 9.80 40.04 2.30
CA HIS A 17 9.09 38.79 2.10
C HIS A 17 9.80 37.67 2.90
N PRO A 18 9.09 36.93 3.77
CA PRO A 18 9.70 35.78 4.43
C PRO A 18 9.94 34.69 3.37
N ASP A 19 11.20 34.30 3.17
CA ASP A 19 11.57 33.11 2.39
C ASP A 19 11.02 31.87 3.14
N TYR A 20 9.90 31.32 2.66
CA TYR A 20 9.26 30.13 3.23
C TYR A 20 10.00 28.86 2.77
N ASN A 21 10.95 28.38 3.56
CA ASN A 21 11.74 27.20 3.23
C ASN A 21 11.07 25.92 3.78
N ILE A 22 10.34 25.20 2.92
CA ILE A 22 9.58 24.00 3.30
C ILE A 22 10.48 22.75 3.25
N SER A 23 11.07 22.40 4.39
CA SER A 23 12.13 21.38 4.58
C SER A 23 11.78 19.92 4.26
N TRP A 24 10.56 19.60 3.82
CA TRP A 24 10.20 18.23 3.41
C TRP A 24 10.18 18.02 1.89
N ILE A 25 10.10 19.10 1.08
CA ILE A 25 10.08 19.02 -0.40
C ILE A 25 10.82 20.19 -1.10
N ASN A 26 11.26 21.25 -0.43
CA ASN A 26 12.13 22.27 -1.03
C ASN A 26 13.59 22.06 -0.61
N TYR A 27 14.40 21.61 -1.58
CA TYR A 27 15.86 21.76 -1.56
C TYR A 27 16.21 22.84 -2.60
N SER A 28 16.23 24.08 -2.12
CA SER A 28 16.63 25.27 -2.87
C SER A 28 17.90 25.82 -2.23
N ASP A 29 19.07 25.36 -2.67
CA ASP A 29 20.28 26.18 -2.51
C ASP A 29 20.20 27.31 -3.54
N LYS A 30 20.00 28.55 -3.07
CA LYS A 30 20.35 29.75 -3.84
C LYS A 30 21.88 29.82 -3.89
N SER A 31 22.49 29.26 -4.94
CA SER A 31 23.84 29.67 -5.37
C SER A 31 23.77 30.09 -6.84
N GLU A 32 23.25 31.31 -7.05
CA GLU A 32 23.43 32.01 -8.31
C GLU A 32 24.94 32.22 -8.55
N LEU A 33 25.44 31.55 -9.58
CA LEU A 33 26.72 31.85 -10.22
C LEU A 33 26.62 33.23 -10.88
N ASN A 34 27.01 34.28 -10.16
CA ASN A 34 27.43 35.52 -10.79
C ASN A 34 28.94 35.46 -11.01
N GLY A 35 29.32 35.18 -12.25
CA GLY A 35 30.68 35.34 -12.72
C GLY A 35 31.09 36.81 -12.69
N SER A 36 32.16 37.12 -11.97
CA SER A 36 32.97 38.30 -12.23
C SER A 36 34.42 37.95 -11.89
N HIS A 37 35.27 37.99 -12.92
CA HIS A 37 36.72 37.93 -12.78
C HIS A 37 37.21 38.96 -11.77
N ASN A 38 38.00 38.54 -10.79
CA ASN A 38 39.16 39.28 -10.29
C ASN A 38 40.11 38.34 -9.53
N ASN A 39 41.35 38.28 -10.01
CA ASN A 39 42.47 37.61 -9.35
C ASN A 39 42.96 38.44 -8.17
N HIS A 40 43.07 37.87 -6.97
CA HIS A 40 44.13 38.19 -6.01
C HIS A 40 44.30 37.05 -4.98
N HIS A 41 45.54 36.88 -4.53
CA HIS A 41 46.12 35.74 -3.81
C HIS A 41 45.67 35.55 -2.34
N LEU A 42 45.70 34.27 -1.90
CA LEU A 42 46.05 33.72 -0.58
C LEU A 42 45.14 34.01 0.65
N HIS A 43 44.27 33.03 0.98
CA HIS A 43 44.21 32.29 2.27
C HIS A 43 43.02 31.29 2.25
N PRO A 44 43.19 29.99 2.60
CA PRO A 44 42.07 29.08 2.77
C PRO A 44 41.57 29.18 4.22
N ASN A 45 40.64 30.09 4.49
CA ASN A 45 39.77 29.99 5.66
C ASN A 45 38.33 29.82 5.15
N SER A 46 38.09 28.75 4.41
CA SER A 46 36.74 28.18 4.37
C SER A 46 36.53 27.51 5.73
N SER A 47 35.97 28.25 6.67
CA SER A 47 35.20 27.65 7.77
C SER A 47 34.02 26.91 7.14
N TYR A 48 34.26 25.71 6.61
CA TYR A 48 33.22 24.73 6.38
C TYR A 48 32.56 24.54 7.74
N ASN A 49 31.34 25.04 7.88
CA ASN A 49 30.63 25.00 9.14
C ASN A 49 30.49 23.54 9.57
N ASN A 50 30.99 23.21 10.76
CA ASN A 50 30.85 21.87 11.35
C ASN A 50 29.37 21.44 11.50
N SER A 51 28.42 22.38 11.41
CA SER A 51 26.98 22.09 11.36
C SER A 51 26.56 21.42 10.06
N ASP A 52 27.10 21.84 8.92
CA ASP A 52 26.67 21.37 7.59
C ASP A 52 27.19 19.96 7.34
N SER A 53 28.42 19.67 7.77
CA SER A 53 29.00 18.32 7.70
C SER A 53 28.32 17.33 8.65
N LEU A 54 27.83 17.80 9.79
CA LEU A 54 27.10 16.97 10.74
C LEU A 54 25.69 16.65 10.24
N ASP A 55 24.96 17.63 9.69
CA ASP A 55 23.63 17.43 9.11
C ASP A 55 23.68 16.49 7.89
N ASP A 56 24.71 16.62 7.04
CA ASP A 56 24.97 15.70 5.93
C ASP A 56 25.25 14.27 6.40
N TYR A 57 26.03 14.11 7.48
CA TYR A 57 26.32 12.80 8.07
C TYR A 57 25.06 12.11 8.61
N TYR A 58 24.19 12.85 9.30
CA TYR A 58 22.93 12.33 9.82
C TYR A 58 21.95 11.97 8.70
N ARG A 59 21.81 12.84 7.69
CA ARG A 59 21.01 12.56 6.47
C ARG A 59 21.48 11.32 5.75
N TYR A 60 22.79 11.17 5.59
CA TYR A 60 23.42 9.99 4.99
C TYR A 60 23.09 8.71 5.77
N LYS A 61 23.26 8.73 7.10
CA LYS A 61 22.98 7.59 7.97
C LYS A 61 21.51 7.19 7.95
N LEU A 62 20.61 8.17 7.93
CA LEU A 62 19.17 7.95 7.85
C LEU A 62 18.76 7.34 6.51
N HIS A 63 19.27 7.86 5.39
CA HIS A 63 19.01 7.31 4.06
C HIS A 63 19.50 5.87 3.94
N HIS A 64 20.67 5.57 4.50
CA HIS A 64 21.21 4.22 4.52
C HIS A 64 20.38 3.25 5.38
N PHE A 65 19.88 3.71 6.52
CA PHE A 65 18.94 2.95 7.36
C PHE A 65 17.63 2.68 6.62
N GLU A 66 17.03 3.72 6.04
CA GLU A 66 15.79 3.63 5.26
C GLU A 66 15.91 2.64 4.09
N GLY A 67 17.01 2.72 3.33
CA GLY A 67 17.26 1.79 2.23
C GLY A 67 17.30 0.34 2.68
N LYS A 68 17.96 0.02 3.80
CA LYS A 68 17.97 -1.34 4.36
C LYS A 68 16.57 -1.81 4.76
N ILE A 69 15.78 -0.95 5.38
CA ILE A 69 14.41 -1.27 5.78
C ILE A 69 13.55 -1.57 4.55
N TYR A 70 13.61 -0.73 3.51
CA TYR A 70 12.82 -0.96 2.31
C TYR A 70 13.29 -2.16 1.47
N VAL A 71 14.59 -2.39 1.36
CA VAL A 71 15.12 -3.53 0.59
C VAL A 71 14.78 -4.86 1.27
N TYR A 72 14.95 -4.97 2.59
CA TYR A 72 14.79 -6.25 3.28
C TYR A 72 13.40 -6.41 3.92
N VAL A 73 13.00 -5.48 4.80
CA VAL A 73 11.79 -5.64 5.62
C VAL A 73 10.54 -5.43 4.79
N TRP A 74 10.46 -4.31 4.05
CA TRP A 74 9.32 -4.03 3.19
C TRP A 74 9.14 -5.10 2.11
N THR A 75 10.20 -5.49 1.41
CA THR A 75 10.15 -6.57 0.40
C THR A 75 9.60 -7.87 0.97
N LEU A 76 10.09 -8.30 2.14
CA LEU A 76 9.59 -9.51 2.81
C LEU A 76 8.10 -9.39 3.13
N LEU A 77 7.68 -8.27 3.72
CA LEU A 77 6.29 -8.03 4.09
C LEU A 77 5.37 -8.00 2.87
N VAL A 78 5.77 -7.36 1.77
CA VAL A 78 4.99 -7.34 0.53
C VAL A 78 4.86 -8.75 -0.05
N ILE A 79 5.92 -9.56 -0.06
CA ILE A 79 5.85 -10.95 -0.54
C ILE A 79 4.88 -11.77 0.30
N LEU A 80 4.98 -11.71 1.64
CA LEU A 80 4.10 -12.43 2.56
C LEU A 80 2.65 -11.97 2.45
N THR A 81 2.42 -10.67 2.35
CA THR A 81 1.09 -10.07 2.19
C THR A 81 0.47 -10.47 0.86
N SER A 82 1.23 -10.36 -0.24
CA SER A 82 0.79 -10.76 -1.57
C SER A 82 0.42 -12.24 -1.60
N PHE A 83 1.25 -13.11 -1.01
CA PHE A 83 0.96 -14.54 -0.93
C PHE A 83 -0.33 -14.82 -0.14
N GLY A 84 -0.48 -14.24 1.06
CA GLY A 84 -1.69 -14.38 1.87
C GLY A 84 -2.94 -13.90 1.15
N ASN A 85 -2.88 -12.73 0.53
CA ASN A 85 -4.00 -12.14 -0.20
C ASN A 85 -4.35 -12.90 -1.49
N LEU A 86 -3.36 -13.46 -2.20
CA LEU A 86 -3.61 -14.34 -3.33
C LEU A 86 -4.37 -15.60 -2.91
N LEU A 87 -4.07 -16.19 -1.75
CA LEU A 87 -4.86 -17.28 -1.20
C LEU A 87 -6.29 -16.84 -0.86
N ILE A 88 -6.47 -15.63 -0.33
CA ILE A 88 -7.79 -15.06 -0.03
C ILE A 88 -8.62 -14.94 -1.31
N VAL A 89 -8.06 -14.33 -2.34
CA VAL A 89 -8.68 -14.20 -3.67
C VAL A 89 -9.01 -15.59 -4.23
N ALA A 90 -8.05 -16.51 -4.24
CA ALA A 90 -8.22 -17.85 -4.79
C ALA A 90 -9.35 -18.65 -4.11
N VAL A 91 -9.59 -18.42 -2.82
CA VAL A 91 -10.71 -19.01 -2.08
C VAL A 91 -12.03 -18.31 -2.44
N PHE A 92 -12.10 -16.98 -2.40
CA PHE A 92 -13.35 -16.24 -2.60
C PHE A 92 -13.88 -16.25 -4.05
N VAL A 93 -13.03 -16.46 -5.05
CA VAL A 93 -13.47 -16.65 -6.46
C VAL A 93 -14.31 -17.92 -6.64
N ARG A 94 -14.15 -18.93 -5.77
CA ARG A 94 -14.82 -20.24 -5.90
C ARG A 94 -16.33 -20.10 -5.81
N LYS A 95 -17.06 -20.85 -6.66
CA LYS A 95 -18.53 -20.81 -6.77
C LYS A 95 -19.24 -20.92 -5.41
N ARG A 96 -18.75 -21.79 -4.52
CA ARG A 96 -19.29 -22.01 -3.16
C ARG A 96 -19.15 -20.80 -2.23
N MET A 97 -18.18 -19.93 -2.50
CA MET A 97 -17.87 -18.75 -1.68
C MET A 97 -18.49 -17.46 -2.24
N ARG A 98 -19.22 -17.52 -3.35
CA ARG A 98 -19.75 -16.30 -3.99
C ARG A 98 -20.86 -15.68 -3.16
N THR A 99 -20.53 -14.58 -2.50
CA THR A 99 -21.47 -13.68 -1.82
C THR A 99 -21.06 -12.25 -2.11
N THR A 100 -21.97 -11.28 -1.99
CA THR A 100 -21.63 -9.87 -2.21
C THR A 100 -20.57 -9.37 -1.23
N THR A 101 -20.55 -9.87 0.00
CA THR A 101 -19.46 -9.58 0.94
C THR A 101 -18.14 -10.19 0.49
N ASN A 102 -18.11 -11.47 0.14
CA ASN A 102 -16.85 -12.10 -0.26
C ASN A 102 -16.29 -11.47 -1.55
N LEU A 103 -17.16 -10.87 -2.38
CA LEU A 103 -16.74 -10.04 -3.50
C LEU A 103 -16.03 -8.77 -3.04
N VAL A 104 -16.56 -8.03 -2.05
CA VAL A 104 -15.87 -6.85 -1.49
C VAL A 104 -14.54 -7.25 -0.85
N LEU A 105 -14.52 -8.32 -0.05
CA LEU A 105 -13.31 -8.86 0.58
C LEU A 105 -12.24 -9.27 -0.44
N LEU A 106 -12.68 -9.79 -1.59
CA LEU A 106 -11.79 -10.10 -2.70
C LEU A 106 -11.16 -8.83 -3.27
N PHE A 107 -11.93 -7.76 -3.49
CA PHE A 107 -11.37 -6.50 -3.98
C PHE A 107 -10.46 -5.83 -2.96
N ILE A 108 -10.76 -5.91 -1.65
CA ILE A 108 -9.86 -5.48 -0.58
C ILE A 108 -8.52 -6.22 -0.66
N ALA A 109 -8.54 -7.56 -0.80
CA ALA A 109 -7.30 -8.33 -0.91
C ALA A 109 -6.49 -7.97 -2.18
N ILE A 110 -7.16 -7.64 -3.30
CA ILE A 110 -6.50 -7.15 -4.51
C ILE A 110 -5.85 -5.80 -4.27
N SER A 111 -6.58 -4.82 -3.70
CA SER A 111 -6.03 -3.50 -3.41
C SER A 111 -4.90 -3.54 -2.38
N ASP A 112 -5.01 -4.35 -1.33
CA ASP A 112 -3.96 -4.55 -0.34
C ASP A 112 -2.67 -5.09 -0.99
N THR A 113 -2.81 -6.05 -1.90
CA THR A 113 -1.69 -6.61 -2.67
C THR A 113 -1.04 -5.54 -3.54
N LEU A 114 -1.85 -4.79 -4.29
CA LEU A 114 -1.36 -3.79 -5.23
C LEU A 114 -0.74 -2.58 -4.52
N THR A 115 -1.14 -2.28 -3.28
CA THR A 115 -0.53 -1.21 -2.47
C THR A 115 0.98 -1.43 -2.29
N GLY A 116 1.41 -2.67 -2.05
CA GLY A 116 2.83 -3.01 -1.87
C GLY A 116 3.52 -3.50 -3.13
N PHE A 117 2.85 -4.37 -3.90
CA PHE A 117 3.50 -5.11 -4.99
C PHE A 117 4.03 -4.20 -6.10
N VAL A 118 3.31 -3.13 -6.42
CA VAL A 118 3.69 -2.17 -7.48
C VAL A 118 4.96 -1.39 -7.16
N THR A 119 5.33 -1.26 -5.87
CA THR A 119 6.49 -0.47 -5.46
C THR A 119 7.79 -1.26 -5.50
N LEU A 120 7.73 -2.60 -5.49
CA LEU A 120 8.90 -3.47 -5.37
C LEU A 120 9.97 -3.25 -6.44
N PRO A 121 9.65 -3.22 -7.76
CA PRO A 121 10.70 -3.11 -8.78
C PRO A 121 11.48 -1.80 -8.62
N THR A 122 10.76 -0.72 -8.38
CA THR A 122 11.33 0.62 -8.21
C THR A 122 12.09 0.76 -6.89
N PHE A 123 11.61 0.16 -5.79
CA PHE A 123 12.29 0.21 -4.50
C PHE A 123 13.59 -0.59 -4.54
N ILE A 124 13.57 -1.79 -5.10
CA ILE A 124 14.78 -2.60 -5.26
C ILE A 124 15.78 -1.83 -6.10
N HIS A 125 15.39 -1.29 -7.26
CA HIS A 125 16.32 -0.55 -8.11
C HIS A 125 16.90 0.68 -7.38
N VAL A 126 16.05 1.56 -6.86
CA VAL A 126 16.49 2.81 -6.20
C VAL A 126 17.40 2.54 -4.99
N PHE A 127 17.06 1.56 -4.14
CA PHE A 127 17.80 1.30 -2.91
C PHE A 127 18.95 0.30 -3.04
N THR A 128 19.06 -0.47 -4.15
CA THR A 128 20.20 -1.38 -4.38
C THR A 128 21.23 -0.85 -5.39
N SER A 129 20.82 0.02 -6.32
CA SER A 129 21.75 0.68 -7.25
C SER A 129 22.60 1.77 -6.59
N GLY A 130 22.31 2.14 -5.35
CA GLY A 130 23.07 3.12 -4.56
C GLY A 130 24.35 2.56 -3.96
N ASN A 131 25.45 2.54 -4.74
CA ASN A 131 26.74 2.93 -4.17
C ASN A 131 26.73 4.44 -4.02
N LEU A 132 26.50 4.90 -2.79
CA LEU A 132 26.88 6.13 -2.08
C LEU A 132 27.20 7.48 -2.75
N GLU A 133 27.47 7.58 -4.03
CA GLU A 133 27.76 8.83 -4.71
C GLU A 133 26.73 9.01 -5.81
N MET A 134 25.82 9.96 -5.58
CA MET A 134 25.05 10.68 -6.61
C MET A 134 24.68 9.81 -7.81
N VAL A 135 23.81 8.82 -7.58
CA VAL A 135 23.30 8.03 -8.70
C VAL A 135 22.49 8.98 -9.55
N ASN A 136 23.04 9.31 -10.72
CA ASN A 136 22.28 9.71 -11.90
C ASN A 136 21.32 8.55 -12.22
N LEU A 137 20.23 8.44 -11.46
CA LEU A 137 19.12 7.57 -11.79
C LEU A 137 18.67 8.05 -13.16
N ASN A 138 18.68 7.18 -14.17
CA ASN A 138 18.07 7.54 -15.46
C ASN A 138 16.69 8.13 -15.16
N GLU A 139 16.38 9.29 -15.74
CA GLU A 139 15.19 10.10 -15.46
C GLU A 139 13.90 9.25 -15.31
N GLY A 140 13.76 8.22 -16.16
CA GLY A 140 12.62 7.30 -16.13
C GLY A 140 12.49 6.41 -14.87
N TRP A 141 13.58 5.98 -14.22
CA TRP A 141 13.50 5.18 -12.98
C TRP A 141 13.05 6.01 -11.78
N CYS A 142 13.51 7.26 -11.76
CA CYS A 142 13.07 8.22 -10.78
C CYS A 142 11.58 8.50 -10.92
N GLU A 143 11.16 8.77 -12.15
CA GLU A 143 9.76 8.95 -12.49
C GLU A 143 8.89 7.74 -12.09
N ALA A 144 9.36 6.53 -12.43
CA ALA A 144 8.67 5.28 -12.12
C ALA A 144 8.54 5.06 -10.61
N PHE A 145 9.59 5.34 -9.82
CA PHE A 145 9.54 5.26 -8.36
C PHE A 145 8.50 6.21 -7.76
N MET A 146 8.46 7.45 -8.26
CA MET A 146 7.51 8.44 -7.77
C MET A 146 6.06 8.05 -8.11
N ILE A 147 5.81 7.61 -9.34
CA ILE A 147 4.49 7.12 -9.77
C ILE A 147 4.08 5.89 -8.97
N SER A 148 4.97 4.90 -8.81
CA SER A 148 4.62 3.67 -8.11
C SER A 148 4.32 3.92 -6.63
N LYS A 149 5.16 4.71 -5.94
CA LYS A 149 5.09 4.98 -4.50
C LYS A 149 3.98 5.95 -4.12
N PHE A 150 3.90 7.09 -4.80
CA PHE A 150 3.05 8.20 -4.38
C PHE A 150 1.72 8.23 -5.12
N TYR A 151 1.63 7.69 -6.32
CA TYR A 151 0.36 7.61 -7.05
C TYR A 151 -0.29 6.22 -6.92
N ILE A 152 0.27 5.20 -7.58
CA ILE A 152 -0.40 3.89 -7.72
C ILE A 152 -0.61 3.22 -6.36
N SER A 153 0.42 3.17 -5.51
CA SER A 153 0.31 2.59 -4.16
C SER A 153 -0.73 3.30 -3.31
N LYS A 154 -0.75 4.65 -3.30
CA LYS A 154 -1.70 5.45 -2.51
C LYS A 154 -3.14 5.32 -3.01
N VAL A 155 -3.35 5.19 -4.33
CA VAL A 155 -4.67 4.88 -4.90
C VAL A 155 -5.18 3.56 -4.34
N PHE A 156 -4.40 2.48 -4.42
CA PHE A 156 -4.86 1.17 -3.95
C PHE A 156 -5.04 1.10 -2.43
N HIS A 157 -4.20 1.80 -1.67
CA HIS A 157 -4.42 1.98 -0.23
C HIS A 157 -5.78 2.64 0.04
N THR A 158 -6.09 3.74 -0.64
CA THR A 158 -7.36 4.46 -0.51
C THR A 158 -8.55 3.56 -0.90
N VAL A 159 -8.42 2.80 -1.99
CA VAL A 159 -9.44 1.81 -2.39
C VAL A 159 -9.69 0.79 -1.28
N SER A 160 -8.64 0.25 -0.66
CA SER A 160 -8.78 -0.73 0.43
C SER A 160 -9.54 -0.15 1.63
N VAL A 161 -9.18 1.06 2.07
CA VAL A 161 -9.81 1.75 3.20
C VAL A 161 -11.29 1.99 2.94
N TRP A 162 -11.63 2.55 1.77
CA TRP A 162 -13.02 2.85 1.42
C TRP A 162 -13.87 1.59 1.15
N LEU A 163 -13.28 0.53 0.62
CA LEU A 163 -13.96 -0.77 0.50
C LEU A 163 -14.21 -1.41 1.87
N THR A 164 -13.28 -1.26 2.82
CA THR A 164 -13.45 -1.72 4.20
C THR A 164 -14.58 -0.95 4.89
N LEU A 165 -14.67 0.36 4.66
CA LEU A 165 -15.78 1.18 5.13
C LEU A 165 -17.12 0.74 4.52
N PHE A 166 -17.18 0.57 3.20
CA PHE A 166 -18.37 0.09 2.49
C PHE A 166 -18.82 -1.27 3.03
N LEU A 167 -17.86 -2.17 3.29
CA LEU A 167 -18.14 -3.47 3.87
C LEU A 167 -18.69 -3.37 5.29
N GLY A 168 -18.10 -2.50 6.12
CA GLY A 168 -18.58 -2.20 7.47
C GLY A 168 -20.04 -1.72 7.45
N PHE A 169 -20.35 -0.78 6.56
CA PHE A 169 -21.72 -0.30 6.35
C PHE A 169 -22.67 -1.42 5.89
N GLN A 170 -22.25 -2.22 4.90
CA GLN A 170 -23.01 -3.38 4.45
C GLN A 170 -23.33 -4.34 5.61
N ARG A 171 -22.34 -4.62 6.46
CA ARG A 171 -22.52 -5.51 7.62
C ARG A 171 -23.44 -4.92 8.66
N PHE A 172 -23.29 -3.65 8.99
CA PHE A 172 -24.17 -2.96 9.91
C PHE A 172 -25.65 -3.05 9.49
N ILE A 173 -25.96 -2.78 8.22
CA ILE A 173 -27.33 -2.89 7.68
C ILE A 173 -27.84 -4.34 7.72
N CYS A 174 -27.02 -5.32 7.35
CA CYS A 174 -27.41 -6.73 7.37
C CYS A 174 -27.65 -7.28 8.78
N VAL A 175 -26.97 -6.75 9.80
CA VAL A 175 -27.19 -7.12 11.21
C VAL A 175 -28.46 -6.48 11.75
N LEU A 176 -28.70 -5.19 11.44
CA LEU A 176 -29.91 -4.49 11.88
C LEU A 176 -31.19 -4.99 11.19
N PHE A 177 -31.09 -5.35 9.90
CA PHE A 177 -32.25 -5.69 9.07
C PHE A 177 -32.07 -7.04 8.35
N PRO A 178 -31.96 -8.16 9.08
CA PRO A 178 -31.56 -9.46 8.54
C PRO A 178 -32.44 -10.01 7.42
N PHE A 179 -33.74 -9.64 7.37
CA PHE A 179 -34.70 -10.18 6.40
C PHE A 179 -35.26 -9.15 5.40
N LYS A 180 -35.07 -7.84 5.66
CA LYS A 180 -35.70 -6.77 4.85
C LYS A 180 -34.76 -6.12 3.84
N LYS A 181 -33.46 -6.00 4.17
CA LYS A 181 -32.51 -5.19 3.40
C LYS A 181 -31.37 -5.97 2.76
N GLN A 182 -31.38 -7.30 2.83
CA GLN A 182 -30.35 -8.11 2.18
C GLN A 182 -30.39 -8.00 0.64
N SER A 183 -31.55 -7.67 0.07
CA SER A 183 -31.72 -7.35 -1.36
C SER A 183 -31.08 -6.02 -1.78
N TRP A 184 -30.68 -5.16 -0.84
CA TRP A 184 -30.05 -3.87 -1.17
C TRP A 184 -28.67 -4.07 -1.77
N PHE A 185 -27.96 -5.11 -1.32
CA PHE A 185 -26.60 -5.44 -1.74
C PHE A 185 -26.63 -6.62 -2.72
N THR A 186 -26.90 -6.33 -3.98
CA THR A 186 -26.76 -7.30 -5.09
C THR A 186 -25.38 -7.21 -5.71
N THR A 187 -24.92 -8.28 -6.37
CA THR A 187 -23.61 -8.33 -7.02
C THR A 187 -23.38 -7.16 -7.97
N ARG A 188 -24.40 -6.79 -8.77
CA ARG A 188 -24.32 -5.66 -9.69
C ARG A 188 -24.10 -4.33 -8.96
N ARG A 189 -24.88 -4.07 -7.90
CA ARG A 189 -24.74 -2.83 -7.11
C ARG A 189 -23.40 -2.76 -6.38
N THR A 190 -22.93 -3.90 -5.86
CA THR A 190 -21.60 -4.01 -5.25
C THR A 190 -20.49 -3.71 -6.26
N LEU A 191 -20.55 -4.25 -7.48
CA LEU A 191 -19.55 -3.96 -8.51
C LEU A 191 -19.55 -2.49 -8.93
N ILE A 192 -20.73 -1.86 -9.04
CA ILE A 192 -20.84 -0.43 -9.30
C ILE A 192 -20.19 0.38 -8.16
N ALA A 193 -20.47 0.03 -6.90
CA ALA A 193 -19.86 0.71 -5.75
C ALA A 193 -18.32 0.57 -5.74
N VAL A 194 -17.80 -0.63 -6.02
CA VAL A 194 -16.34 -0.86 -6.17
C VAL A 194 -15.77 0.04 -7.27
N ALA A 195 -16.40 0.07 -8.45
CA ALA A 195 -15.94 0.89 -9.56
C ALA A 195 -15.92 2.40 -9.21
N ILE A 196 -16.96 2.90 -8.56
CA ILE A 196 -17.02 4.30 -8.10
C ILE A 196 -15.90 4.59 -7.11
N ILE A 197 -15.71 3.75 -6.09
CA ILE A 197 -14.65 3.91 -5.09
C ILE A 197 -13.27 3.93 -5.77
N THR A 198 -13.03 3.02 -6.71
CA THR A 198 -11.77 2.96 -7.46
C THR A 198 -11.55 4.22 -8.29
N VAL A 199 -12.53 4.67 -9.06
CA VAL A 199 -12.41 5.90 -9.86
C VAL A 199 -12.18 7.12 -8.99
N CYS A 200 -12.92 7.29 -7.90
CA CYS A 200 -12.72 8.40 -6.97
C CYS A 200 -11.31 8.39 -6.36
N ALA A 201 -10.77 7.21 -6.01
CA ALA A 201 -9.40 7.11 -5.50
C ALA A 201 -8.36 7.56 -6.53
N PHE A 202 -8.51 7.18 -7.81
CA PHE A 202 -7.62 7.66 -8.89
C PHE A 202 -7.70 9.19 -9.06
N VAL A 203 -8.89 9.77 -8.96
CA VAL A 203 -9.09 11.23 -9.06
C VAL A 203 -8.46 11.96 -7.86
N ILE A 204 -8.63 11.47 -6.64
CA ILE A 204 -8.06 12.11 -5.44
C ILE A 204 -6.53 12.21 -5.53
N HIS A 205 -5.87 11.19 -6.07
CA HIS A 205 -4.41 11.12 -6.17
C HIS A 205 -3.85 11.66 -7.49
N SER A 206 -4.69 12.17 -8.40
CA SER A 206 -4.24 12.62 -9.74
C SER A 206 -3.24 13.78 -9.69
N TYR A 207 -3.18 14.52 -8.58
CA TYR A 207 -2.17 15.54 -8.32
C TYR A 207 -0.74 15.02 -8.55
N HIS A 208 -0.46 13.78 -8.16
CA HIS A 208 0.84 13.12 -8.36
C HIS A 208 1.19 12.81 -9.84
N LEU A 209 0.32 13.13 -10.79
CA LEU A 209 0.64 13.05 -12.22
C LEU A 209 1.07 14.40 -12.81
N SER A 210 0.75 15.53 -12.15
CA SER A 210 0.85 16.86 -12.75
C SER A 210 2.14 17.61 -12.44
N GLU A 211 2.86 17.26 -11.37
CA GLU A 211 4.06 18.02 -10.98
C GLU A 211 5.34 17.52 -11.66
N ARG A 212 6.25 18.45 -11.92
CA ARG A 212 7.61 18.14 -12.35
C ARG A 212 8.32 17.36 -11.26
N LYS A 213 8.83 16.18 -11.62
CA LYS A 213 9.69 15.38 -10.74
C LYS A 213 11.11 15.82 -11.06
N ALA A 214 11.69 16.68 -10.22
CA ALA A 214 13.03 17.16 -10.46
C ALA A 214 14.04 16.12 -9.94
N ASP A 215 14.98 15.72 -10.80
CA ASP A 215 16.26 15.17 -10.36
C ASP A 215 17.16 16.36 -9.99
N LYS A 216 17.24 16.66 -8.69
CA LYS A 216 18.24 17.58 -8.17
C LYS A 216 19.25 16.76 -7.39
N LYS A 217 20.50 16.72 -7.89
CA LYS A 217 21.67 16.12 -7.22
C LYS A 217 21.53 14.61 -6.92
N GLY A 218 20.91 13.82 -7.80
CA GLY A 218 20.89 12.35 -7.71
C GLY A 218 19.86 11.77 -6.74
N TYR A 219 18.83 12.55 -6.39
CA TYR A 219 17.70 12.12 -5.56
C TYR A 219 16.37 12.38 -6.25
N CYS A 220 15.44 11.43 -6.10
CA CYS A 220 14.07 11.57 -6.57
C CYS A 220 13.23 12.40 -5.61
N GLN A 221 12.94 13.63 -6.02
CA GLN A 221 12.18 14.57 -5.20
C GLN A 221 11.02 15.18 -5.97
N TRP A 222 9.93 15.45 -5.24
CA TRP A 222 8.93 16.41 -5.68
C TRP A 222 9.54 17.82 -5.63
N THR A 223 9.10 18.71 -6.50
CA THR A 223 9.35 20.15 -6.31
C THR A 223 8.01 20.80 -6.06
N ILE A 224 7.79 21.32 -4.85
CA ILE A 224 6.65 22.19 -4.58
C ILE A 224 6.96 23.51 -5.26
N GLU A 225 6.14 23.91 -6.22
CA GLU A 225 6.20 25.26 -6.76
C GLU A 225 5.59 26.24 -5.75
N ASP A 226 6.29 27.32 -5.46
CA ASP A 226 5.75 28.44 -4.69
C ASP A 226 4.88 29.30 -5.63
N PRO A 227 3.63 29.65 -5.25
CA PRO A 227 2.98 29.46 -3.94
C PRO A 227 2.27 28.10 -3.74
N CYS A 228 2.14 27.66 -2.47
CA CYS A 228 1.51 26.38 -2.02
C CYS A 228 0.03 26.17 -2.38
N VAL A 229 -0.59 26.87 -3.33
CA VAL A 229 -2.04 26.77 -3.57
C VAL A 229 -2.45 25.34 -3.91
N GLU A 230 -1.81 24.72 -4.89
CA GLU A 230 -2.19 23.38 -5.34
C GLU A 230 -1.77 22.28 -4.34
N THR A 231 -0.56 22.39 -3.80
CA THR A 231 -0.04 21.45 -2.78
C THR A 231 -0.88 21.49 -1.51
N CYS A 232 -1.23 22.68 -1.03
CA CYS A 232 -2.03 22.82 0.19
C CYS A 232 -3.45 22.27 -0.03
N ILE A 233 -4.08 22.49 -1.19
CA ILE A 233 -5.37 21.87 -1.54
C ILE A 233 -5.24 20.35 -1.50
N PHE A 234 -4.22 19.78 -2.15
CA PHE A 234 -3.98 18.34 -2.16
C PHE A 234 -3.79 17.78 -0.74
N LEU A 235 -3.01 18.45 0.11
CA LEU A 235 -2.78 18.02 1.49
C LEU A 235 -4.07 18.01 2.32
N TRP A 236 -4.91 19.03 2.18
CA TRP A 236 -6.22 19.06 2.84
C TRP A 236 -7.16 17.97 2.32
N MET A 237 -7.21 17.76 1.01
CA MET A 237 -8.02 16.69 0.41
C MET A 237 -7.56 15.30 0.87
N THR A 238 -6.24 15.09 0.96
CA THR A 238 -5.66 13.84 1.48
C THR A 238 -5.99 13.66 2.96
N LEU A 239 -5.76 14.68 3.78
CA LEU A 239 -6.09 14.65 5.20
C LEU A 239 -7.57 14.30 5.42
N LEU A 240 -8.48 14.98 4.72
CA LEU A 240 -9.91 14.83 4.93
C LEU A 240 -10.45 13.52 4.34
N LEU A 241 -10.17 13.22 3.06
CA LEU A 241 -10.80 12.13 2.34
C LEU A 241 -10.07 10.78 2.44
N VAL A 242 -8.77 10.78 2.74
CA VAL A 242 -7.97 9.54 2.83
C VAL A 242 -7.78 9.11 4.28
N HIS A 243 -7.69 10.06 5.22
CA HIS A 243 -7.46 9.75 6.63
C HIS A 243 -8.67 10.05 7.53
N ILE A 244 -9.01 11.31 7.77
CA ILE A 244 -9.97 11.69 8.82
C ILE A 244 -11.38 11.13 8.56
N LEU A 245 -11.97 11.38 7.39
CA LEU A 245 -13.32 10.94 7.06
C LEU A 245 -13.47 9.41 7.11
N PRO A 246 -12.64 8.61 6.40
CA PRO A 246 -12.79 7.16 6.43
C PRO A 246 -12.49 6.58 7.81
N SER A 247 -11.46 7.04 8.53
CA SER A 247 -11.14 6.52 9.87
C SER A 247 -12.25 6.82 10.88
N LEU A 248 -12.82 8.04 10.87
CA LEU A 248 -13.93 8.40 11.77
C LEU A 248 -15.19 7.58 11.48
N LEU A 249 -15.56 7.46 10.19
CA LEU A 249 -16.73 6.67 9.79
C LEU A 249 -16.52 5.17 10.10
N LEU A 250 -15.32 4.65 9.87
CA LEU A 250 -14.99 3.25 10.17
C LEU A 250 -15.01 2.98 11.67
N LEU A 251 -14.46 3.89 12.49
CA LEU A 251 -14.52 3.82 13.94
C LEU A 251 -15.96 3.86 14.44
N LEU A 252 -16.76 4.82 13.96
CA LEU A 252 -18.18 4.95 14.32
C LEU A 252 -18.96 3.68 13.96
N LEU A 253 -18.83 3.18 12.72
CA LEU A 253 -19.52 1.97 12.29
C LEU A 253 -19.06 0.74 13.09
N THR A 254 -17.79 0.67 13.46
CA THR A 254 -17.26 -0.42 14.30
C THR A 254 -17.88 -0.38 15.70
N ILE A 255 -17.96 0.80 16.33
CA ILE A 255 -18.62 0.98 17.63
C ILE A 255 -20.10 0.60 17.55
N LEU A 256 -20.83 1.13 16.57
CA LEU A 256 -22.25 0.82 16.36
C LEU A 256 -22.48 -0.67 16.12
N MET A 257 -21.60 -1.32 15.33
CA MET A 257 -21.67 -2.75 15.07
C MET A 257 -21.43 -3.56 16.35
N ILE A 258 -20.43 -3.21 17.16
CA ILE A 258 -20.19 -3.84 18.46
C ILE A 258 -21.42 -3.70 19.36
N GLN A 259 -21.94 -2.48 19.55
CA GLN A 259 -23.14 -2.24 20.37
C GLN A 259 -24.34 -3.08 19.90
N THR A 260 -24.54 -3.15 18.58
CA THR A 260 -25.61 -3.94 17.97
C THR A 260 -25.43 -5.44 18.22
N LEU A 261 -24.20 -5.95 18.10
CA LEU A 261 -23.87 -7.37 18.33
C LEU A 261 -24.10 -7.81 19.78
N PHE A 262 -23.91 -6.91 20.74
CA PHE A 262 -24.12 -7.18 22.17
C PHE A 262 -25.55 -6.87 22.66
N HIS A 263 -26.42 -6.30 21.81
CA HIS A 263 -27.76 -5.91 22.22
C HIS A 263 -28.70 -7.13 22.41
N PRO A 264 -29.35 -7.31 23.58
CA PRO A 264 -30.12 -8.51 23.91
C PRO A 264 -31.40 -8.69 23.10
N ASN A 265 -32.01 -7.60 22.59
CA ASN A 265 -33.26 -7.69 21.82
C ASN A 265 -33.07 -8.36 20.44
N ILE A 266 -31.89 -8.25 19.82
CA ILE A 266 -31.60 -8.94 18.56
C ILE A 266 -31.55 -10.47 18.75
N ARG A 267 -31.11 -10.92 19.94
CA ARG A 267 -31.17 -12.35 20.31
C ARG A 267 -32.62 -12.84 20.49
N LYS A 268 -33.55 -11.99 20.91
CA LYS A 268 -34.95 -12.34 21.16
C LYS A 268 -35.85 -12.32 19.92
N ASP A 269 -35.60 -11.45 18.94
CA ASP A 269 -36.36 -11.45 17.67
C ASP A 269 -35.95 -12.61 16.73
N SER A 270 -34.82 -13.26 17.00
CA SER A 270 -34.37 -14.45 16.27
C SER A 270 -35.10 -15.76 16.65
N PHE A 271 -36.16 -15.69 17.47
CA PHE A 271 -36.98 -16.82 17.92
C PHE A 271 -38.02 -17.31 16.88
N SER A 272 -38.02 -16.77 15.65
CA SER A 272 -38.76 -17.40 14.53
C SER A 272 -37.96 -18.58 13.95
N ALA A 273 -38.66 -19.54 13.34
CA ALA A 273 -38.19 -20.66 12.51
C ALA A 273 -36.67 -20.93 12.47
N GLU A 274 -36.26 -22.15 12.81
CA GLU A 274 -34.85 -22.58 12.94
C GLU A 274 -33.91 -22.11 11.82
N GLN A 275 -34.38 -22.13 10.56
CA GLN A 275 -33.64 -21.65 9.39
C GLN A 275 -33.27 -20.15 9.45
N ASN A 276 -34.15 -19.30 9.99
CA ASN A 276 -33.91 -17.86 10.15
C ASN A 276 -32.85 -17.59 11.22
N ARG A 277 -32.86 -18.39 12.30
CA ARG A 277 -31.86 -18.32 13.37
C ARG A 277 -30.46 -18.69 12.87
N GLU A 278 -30.33 -19.75 12.08
CA GLU A 278 -29.03 -20.15 11.50
C GLU A 278 -28.44 -19.07 10.59
N ARG A 279 -29.26 -18.49 9.70
CA ARG A 279 -28.82 -17.40 8.80
C ARG A 279 -28.39 -16.15 9.58
N ALA A 280 -29.14 -15.77 10.63
CA ALA A 280 -28.77 -14.65 11.49
C ALA A 280 -27.43 -14.90 12.20
N GLN A 281 -27.19 -16.11 12.73
CA GLN A 281 -25.92 -16.47 13.34
C GLN A 281 -24.74 -16.46 12.36
N GLN A 282 -24.96 -16.90 11.12
CA GLN A 282 -23.94 -16.83 10.07
C GLN A 282 -23.59 -15.38 9.72
N ASN A 283 -24.60 -14.52 9.56
CA ASN A 283 -24.41 -13.08 9.34
C ASN A 283 -23.68 -12.42 10.51
N MET A 284 -24.00 -12.80 11.75
CA MET A 284 -23.32 -12.31 12.95
C MET A 284 -21.83 -12.69 12.96
N LYS A 285 -21.52 -13.98 12.75
CA LYS A 285 -20.13 -14.47 12.66
C LYS A 285 -19.34 -13.77 11.56
N ALA A 286 -19.96 -13.56 10.40
CA ALA A 286 -19.32 -12.86 9.29
C ALA A 286 -19.08 -11.36 9.60
N SER A 287 -19.95 -10.72 10.38
CA SER A 287 -19.81 -9.32 10.78
C SER A 287 -18.70 -9.15 11.83
N ILE A 288 -18.53 -10.11 12.75
CA ILE A 288 -17.41 -10.11 13.71
C ILE A 288 -16.05 -10.13 12.99
N ILE A 289 -15.90 -10.91 11.92
CA ILE A 289 -14.67 -10.91 11.12
C ILE A 289 -14.38 -9.52 10.55
N VAL A 290 -15.41 -8.83 10.04
CA VAL A 290 -15.27 -7.45 9.53
C VAL A 290 -14.92 -6.46 10.64
N VAL A 291 -15.49 -6.59 11.84
CA VAL A 291 -15.07 -5.81 13.02
C VAL A 291 -13.58 -5.97 13.28
N CYS A 292 -13.06 -7.20 13.29
CA CYS A 292 -11.64 -7.46 13.54
C CYS A 292 -10.74 -6.81 12.47
N ILE A 293 -11.10 -6.95 11.19
CA ILE A 293 -10.37 -6.34 10.07
C ILE A 293 -10.37 -4.80 10.21
N ALA A 294 -11.52 -4.20 10.52
CA ALA A 294 -11.65 -2.76 10.71
C ALA A 294 -10.78 -2.24 11.86
N ILE A 295 -10.77 -2.93 13.02
CA ILE A 295 -9.93 -2.56 14.16
C ILE A 295 -8.44 -2.66 13.80
N ILE A 296 -8.03 -3.75 13.14
CA ILE A 296 -6.64 -3.95 12.70
C ILE A 296 -6.19 -2.82 11.76
N LEU A 297 -7.06 -2.37 10.86
CA LEU A 297 -6.79 -1.26 9.94
C LEU A 297 -6.73 0.09 10.67
N LEU A 298 -7.56 0.33 11.69
CA LEU A 298 -7.58 1.59 12.43
C LEU A 298 -6.29 1.85 13.24
N ILE A 299 -5.57 0.80 13.64
CA ILE A 299 -4.34 0.90 14.44
C ILE A 299 -3.25 1.74 13.74
N PRO A 300 -2.86 1.48 12.48
CA PRO A 300 -1.92 2.34 11.75
C PRO A 300 -2.55 3.65 11.24
N GLU A 301 -3.84 3.64 10.88
CA GLU A 301 -4.49 4.79 10.23
C GLU A 301 -4.69 5.99 11.17
N ILE A 302 -5.14 5.77 12.41
CA ILE A 302 -5.41 6.87 13.34
C ILE A 302 -4.13 7.67 13.67
N PRO A 303 -3.01 7.04 14.08
CA PRO A 303 -1.77 7.75 14.35
C PRO A 303 -1.25 8.50 13.11
N TYR A 304 -1.36 7.89 11.94
CA TYR A 304 -0.89 8.51 10.71
C TYR A 304 -1.78 9.67 10.26
N GLY A 305 -3.10 9.59 10.46
CA GLY A 305 -4.01 10.72 10.24
C GLY A 305 -3.69 11.92 11.13
N ILE A 306 -3.35 11.70 12.40
CA ILE A 306 -2.88 12.75 13.32
C ILE A 306 -1.55 13.33 12.83
N PHE A 307 -0.64 12.48 12.36
CA PHE A 307 0.63 12.91 11.81
C PHE A 307 0.46 13.79 10.55
N ILE A 308 -0.39 13.40 9.62
CA ILE A 308 -0.71 14.22 8.43
C ILE A 308 -1.35 15.56 8.82
N LEU A 309 -2.19 15.59 9.87
CA LEU A 309 -2.73 16.84 10.39
C LEU A 309 -1.61 17.78 10.87
N VAL A 310 -0.61 17.26 11.58
CA VAL A 310 0.57 18.04 11.99
C VAL A 310 1.34 18.55 10.77
N THR A 311 1.49 17.74 9.73
CA THR A 311 2.15 18.14 8.46
C THR A 311 1.39 19.26 7.73
N VAL A 312 0.05 19.22 7.74
CA VAL A 312 -0.78 20.30 7.17
C VAL A 312 -0.59 21.60 7.96
N ILE A 313 -0.62 21.54 9.29
CA ILE A 313 -0.42 22.71 10.16
C ILE A 313 0.99 23.29 9.98
N LYS A 314 2.01 22.43 9.88
CA LYS A 314 3.40 22.82 9.56
C LYS A 314 3.44 23.62 8.26
N THR A 315 2.88 23.05 7.19
CA THR A 315 2.91 23.63 5.85
C THR A 315 2.22 25.00 5.81
N GLN A 316 1.14 25.18 6.56
CA GLN A 316 0.42 26.46 6.64
C GLN A 316 1.11 27.51 7.51
N SER A 317 1.76 27.09 8.60
CA SER A 317 2.39 28.01 9.56
C SER A 317 3.78 28.50 9.15
N GLY A 318 4.44 27.79 8.22
CA GLY A 318 5.82 28.07 7.81
C GLY A 318 6.87 27.73 8.88
N ASN A 319 6.46 27.23 10.04
CA ASN A 319 7.37 26.88 11.14
C ASN A 319 7.76 25.40 11.08
N ASP A 320 9.04 25.11 11.26
CA ASP A 320 9.51 23.73 11.39
C ASP A 320 9.10 23.13 12.75
N ILE A 321 7.96 22.43 12.78
CA ILE A 321 7.43 21.78 13.99
C ILE A 321 8.13 20.44 14.28
N LEU A 322 8.56 19.72 13.23
CA LEU A 322 9.17 18.39 13.34
C LEU A 322 10.47 18.33 12.52
N PRO A 323 11.57 17.79 13.09
CA PRO A 323 12.79 17.47 12.35
C PRO A 323 12.51 16.50 11.19
N LEU A 324 13.26 16.65 10.09
CA LEU A 324 13.13 15.80 8.89
C LEU A 324 13.32 14.31 9.20
N GLU A 325 14.22 13.98 10.13
CA GLU A 325 14.47 12.60 10.54
C GLU A 325 13.24 11.94 11.17
N THR A 326 12.59 12.66 12.08
CA THR A 326 11.37 12.22 12.76
C THR A 326 10.27 12.00 11.74
N ASN A 327 10.10 12.92 10.79
CA ASN A 327 9.12 12.84 9.71
C ASN A 327 9.30 11.56 8.86
N ARG A 328 10.52 11.29 8.38
CA ARG A 328 10.82 10.07 7.58
C ARG A 328 10.58 8.79 8.37
N LEU A 329 10.99 8.76 9.64
CA LEU A 329 10.80 7.60 10.49
C LEU A 329 9.31 7.28 10.70
N PHE A 330 8.46 8.29 10.91
CA PHE A 330 7.01 8.10 11.01
C PHE A 330 6.41 7.50 9.74
N HIS A 331 6.81 7.96 8.56
CA HIS A 331 6.37 7.38 7.29
C HIS A 331 6.77 5.90 7.16
N ILE A 332 8.03 5.56 7.47
CA ILE A 332 8.53 4.18 7.42
C ILE A 332 7.74 3.28 8.39
N ILE A 333 7.56 3.72 9.64
CA ILE A 333 6.82 2.97 10.65
C ILE A 333 5.38 2.75 10.20
N HIS A 334 4.71 3.80 9.72
CA HIS A 334 3.35 3.70 9.23
C HIS A 334 3.23 2.70 8.07
N GLU A 335 4.10 2.77 7.06
CA GLU A 335 4.06 1.88 5.91
C GLU A 335 4.25 0.42 6.33
N ILE A 336 5.19 0.14 7.24
CA ILE A 336 5.39 -1.20 7.80
C ILE A 336 4.14 -1.67 8.56
N CYS A 337 3.61 -0.86 9.47
CA CYS A 337 2.43 -1.21 10.27
C CYS A 337 1.20 -1.44 9.39
N LEU A 338 1.02 -0.62 8.34
CA LEU A 338 -0.05 -0.77 7.36
C LEU A 338 0.08 -2.10 6.60
N MET A 339 1.28 -2.44 6.11
CA MET A 339 1.50 -3.71 5.41
C MET A 339 1.26 -4.92 6.33
N ILE A 340 1.66 -4.85 7.60
CA ILE A 340 1.36 -5.87 8.60
C ILE A 340 -0.16 -5.99 8.81
N SER A 341 -0.89 -4.88 8.84
CA SER A 341 -2.35 -4.88 8.97
C SER A 341 -3.03 -5.61 7.80
N PHE A 342 -2.54 -5.41 6.58
CA PHE A 342 -3.01 -6.13 5.40
C PHE A 342 -2.70 -7.63 5.47
N HIS A 343 -1.50 -8.00 5.90
CA HIS A 343 -1.15 -9.41 6.11
C HIS A 343 -2.01 -10.08 7.17
N ALA A 344 -2.35 -9.36 8.25
CA ALA A 344 -3.17 -9.88 9.34
C ALA A 344 -4.56 -10.33 8.88
N ASN A 345 -5.11 -9.76 7.80
CA ASN A 345 -6.39 -10.18 7.22
C ASN A 345 -6.40 -11.69 6.91
N PHE A 346 -5.33 -12.24 6.35
CA PHE A 346 -5.19 -13.68 6.09
C PHE A 346 -5.38 -14.50 7.36
N TRP A 347 -4.70 -14.11 8.44
CA TRP A 347 -4.75 -14.80 9.72
C TRP A 347 -6.12 -14.70 10.39
N VAL A 348 -6.81 -13.56 10.26
CA VAL A 348 -8.20 -13.42 10.71
C VAL A 348 -9.09 -14.47 10.03
N TYR A 349 -8.95 -14.69 8.72
CA TYR A 349 -9.71 -15.73 8.04
C TYR A 349 -9.33 -17.14 8.49
N ILE A 350 -8.04 -17.42 8.65
CA ILE A 350 -7.57 -18.72 9.14
C ILE A 350 -8.13 -19.00 10.53
N ILE A 351 -8.14 -18.04 11.45
CA ILE A 351 -8.60 -18.26 12.83
C ILE A 351 -10.14 -18.30 12.90
N MET A 352 -10.82 -17.34 12.26
CA MET A 352 -12.23 -17.06 12.54
C MET A 352 -13.20 -17.54 11.44
N ASN A 353 -12.75 -17.75 10.21
CA ASN A 353 -13.63 -18.07 9.07
C ASN A 353 -13.61 -19.56 8.72
N ARG A 354 -14.53 -20.34 9.30
CA ARG A 354 -14.68 -21.79 9.01
C ARG A 354 -14.89 -22.11 7.51
N PRO A 355 -15.88 -21.50 6.81
CA PRO A 355 -16.07 -21.74 5.37
C PRO A 355 -14.81 -21.48 4.54
N PHE A 356 -14.06 -20.43 4.87
CA PHE A 356 -12.79 -20.12 4.22
C PHE A 356 -11.78 -21.26 4.39
N ARG A 357 -11.56 -21.71 5.63
CA ARG A 357 -10.64 -22.82 5.93
C ARG A 357 -11.02 -24.09 5.19
N ASP A 358 -12.30 -24.44 5.18
CA ASP A 358 -12.77 -25.67 4.54
C ASP A 358 -12.55 -25.62 3.03
N GLN A 359 -12.83 -24.47 2.41
CA GLN A 359 -12.57 -24.26 0.99
C GLN A 359 -11.07 -24.26 0.66
N LEU A 360 -10.24 -23.67 1.51
CA LEU A 360 -8.78 -23.67 1.37
C LEU A 360 -8.22 -25.10 1.46
N LYS A 361 -8.62 -25.86 2.48
CA LYS A 361 -8.23 -27.29 2.64
C LYS A 361 -8.66 -28.13 1.44
N PHE A 362 -9.88 -27.92 0.95
CA PHE A 362 -10.37 -28.61 -0.25
C PHE A 362 -9.52 -28.29 -1.48
N MET A 363 -9.10 -27.04 -1.66
CA MET A 363 -8.21 -26.64 -2.77
C MET A 363 -6.85 -27.31 -2.66
N PHE A 364 -6.22 -27.30 -1.47
CA PHE A 364 -4.93 -27.96 -1.27
C PHE A 364 -5.02 -29.47 -1.48
N ARG A 365 -6.04 -30.14 -0.93
CA ARG A 365 -6.23 -31.59 -1.11
C ARG A 365 -6.42 -31.96 -2.58
N ASN A 366 -7.22 -31.20 -3.33
CA ASN A 366 -7.41 -31.46 -4.76
C ASN A 366 -6.16 -31.18 -5.59
N SER A 367 -5.40 -30.12 -5.28
CA SER A 367 -4.13 -29.84 -5.94
C SER A 367 -3.11 -30.94 -5.68
N ILE A 368 -2.98 -31.40 -4.43
CA ILE A 368 -2.11 -32.53 -4.06
C ILE A 368 -2.54 -33.80 -4.79
N ASN A 369 -3.84 -34.14 -4.80
CA ASN A 369 -4.35 -35.32 -5.49
C ASN A 369 -4.07 -35.26 -7.00
N LYS A 370 -4.23 -34.10 -7.64
CA LYS A 370 -3.88 -33.91 -9.06
C LYS A 370 -2.38 -34.05 -9.32
N LEU A 371 -1.53 -33.52 -8.44
CA LEU A 371 -0.07 -33.67 -8.56
C LEU A 371 0.36 -35.13 -8.39
N LEU A 372 -0.23 -35.85 -7.43
CA LEU A 372 0.00 -37.28 -7.22
C LEU A 372 -0.48 -38.10 -8.42
N GLN A 373 -1.68 -37.85 -8.94
CA GLN A 373 -2.18 -38.50 -10.16
C GLN A 373 -1.28 -38.23 -11.36
N LYS A 374 -0.79 -36.99 -11.53
CA LYS A 374 0.15 -36.65 -12.60
C LYS A 374 1.49 -37.39 -12.44
N ARG A 375 2.03 -37.52 -11.22
CA ARG A 375 3.25 -38.29 -10.95
C ARG A 375 3.07 -39.78 -11.22
N VAL A 376 1.95 -40.37 -10.79
CA VAL A 376 1.62 -41.78 -11.07
C VAL A 376 1.48 -42.02 -12.57
N PHE A 377 0.77 -41.14 -13.29
CA PHE A 377 0.61 -41.24 -14.74
C PHE A 377 1.94 -41.15 -15.50
N VAL A 378 2.84 -40.24 -15.09
CA VAL A 378 4.20 -40.17 -15.64
C VAL A 378 4.98 -41.45 -15.35
N SER A 379 4.93 -41.96 -14.12
CA SER A 379 5.63 -43.20 -13.74
C SER A 379 5.14 -44.42 -14.52
N ILE A 380 3.83 -44.55 -14.74
CA ILE A 380 3.24 -45.65 -15.53
C ILE A 380 3.72 -45.55 -16.99
N ASN A 381 3.72 -44.36 -17.58
CA ASN A 381 4.17 -44.18 -18.96
C ASN A 381 5.68 -44.45 -19.14
N THR A 382 6.50 -44.12 -18.13
CA THR A 382 7.93 -44.45 -18.15
C THR A 382 8.14 -45.96 -18.10
N VAL A 383 7.46 -46.66 -17.17
CA VAL A 383 7.55 -48.12 -17.04
C VAL A 383 7.03 -48.83 -18.30
N SER A 384 5.91 -48.38 -18.88
CA SER A 384 5.40 -48.95 -20.14
C SER A 384 6.36 -48.72 -21.32
N ARG A 385 7.07 -47.59 -21.35
CA ARG A 385 8.13 -47.36 -22.34
C ARG A 385 9.29 -48.33 -22.15
N GLU A 386 9.79 -48.47 -20.93
CA GLU A 386 10.89 -49.40 -20.60
C GLU A 386 10.54 -50.84 -20.95
N MET A 387 9.33 -51.32 -20.60
CA MET A 387 8.85 -52.65 -20.97
C MET A 387 8.78 -52.85 -22.50
N ASN A 388 8.34 -51.83 -23.25
CA ASN A 388 8.27 -51.92 -24.71
C ASN A 388 9.68 -51.96 -25.34
N THR A 389 10.66 -51.21 -24.83
CA THR A 389 12.06 -51.33 -25.26
C THR A 389 12.65 -52.70 -24.92
N SER A 390 12.42 -53.22 -23.71
CA SER A 390 12.93 -54.53 -23.31
C SER A 390 12.31 -55.66 -24.13
N ARG A 391 11.00 -55.58 -24.44
CA ARG A 391 10.33 -56.55 -25.31
C ARG A 391 10.88 -56.49 -26.74
N TYR A 392 11.17 -55.30 -27.26
CA TYR A 392 11.80 -55.13 -28.58
C TYR A 392 13.21 -55.74 -28.65
N HIS A 393 14.03 -55.55 -27.61
CA HIS A 393 15.36 -56.18 -27.50
C HIS A 393 15.29 -57.71 -27.37
N SER A 394 14.36 -58.23 -26.56
CA SER A 394 14.16 -59.67 -26.41
C SER A 394 13.71 -60.34 -27.71
N THR A 395 12.79 -59.73 -28.48
CA THR A 395 12.41 -60.26 -29.81
C THR A 395 13.54 -60.23 -30.85
N LYS A 396 14.49 -59.28 -30.72
CA LYS A 396 15.67 -59.24 -31.59
C LYS A 396 16.68 -60.33 -31.23
N GLU A 397 16.90 -60.60 -29.94
CA GLU A 397 17.80 -61.68 -29.51
C GLU A 397 17.26 -63.08 -29.85
N THR A 398 15.95 -63.31 -29.72
CA THR A 398 15.36 -64.61 -30.14
C THR A 398 15.40 -64.82 -31.66
N GLY A 399 15.23 -63.76 -32.46
CA GLY A 399 15.36 -63.84 -33.92
C GLY A 399 16.80 -64.07 -34.41
N VAL A 400 17.81 -63.68 -33.63
CA VAL A 400 19.22 -63.95 -33.95
C VAL A 400 19.63 -65.39 -33.57
N ASN A 401 19.10 -65.94 -32.47
CA ASN A 401 19.38 -67.33 -32.07
C ASN A 401 18.69 -68.39 -32.94
N GLU A 402 17.58 -68.08 -33.62
CA GLU A 402 16.99 -69.00 -34.61
C GLU A 402 17.78 -69.08 -35.92
N GLN A 403 18.56 -68.04 -36.27
CA GLN A 403 19.42 -68.05 -37.45
C GLN A 403 20.77 -68.74 -37.23
N SER A 404 21.20 -68.95 -35.99
CA SER A 404 22.47 -69.64 -35.67
C SER A 404 22.35 -71.17 -35.54
N ASN A 405 21.14 -71.76 -35.59
CA ASN A 405 20.92 -73.21 -35.54
C ASN A 405 20.71 -73.85 -36.94
N PHE A 406 20.96 -73.12 -38.02
CA PHE A 406 20.82 -73.58 -39.41
C PHE A 406 22.13 -73.57 -40.22
N LEU A 407 23.28 -73.53 -39.54
CA LEU A 407 24.62 -73.79 -40.08
C LEU A 407 25.31 -74.80 -39.17
#